data_AF-A0A8T9AZH7-F1
#
_entry.id   AF-A0A8T9AZH7-F1
#
_cell.length_a   1.000
_cell.length_b   1.000
_cell.length_c   1.000
_cell.angle_alpha   90.00
_cell.angle_beta   90.00
_cell.angle_gamma   90.00
#
_symmetry.space_group_name_H-M   'P 1'
#
loop_
_entity.id
_entity.type
_entity.pdbx_description
1 polymer ?
#
loop_
_entity_poly.entity_id
_entity_poly.type
_entity_poly.pdbx_seq_one_letter_code
_entity_poly.pdbx_strand_id
1 'polypeptide(L)'
;MSHSSRQTSLREALELHPLEPAGSYTIETPPSLCFATVTIGGLVTSIVHQAAADFLSKSVSTNAHRHVMCVYTQFFRPTLPSPKQATLKFRIASSSKTSTALHLEVIQNDKLCLAGYITMTDMATPGQLSVQTGWQLTPRPPPVSLDGLEADATSIWSGYLTPFDPSTYRKPQSYVKYYVPVERTNKHYIDQWVTPGWKDDCSPNGAVWTNEIIHFLVDNSLPILNILLDTDGKLDMYNKIVTAGLLQKQARSEGKDDQLWGEGLTDSELLFPWIISTVSTSTELKRLLPKEGCKWLFMRNTVKTLTHSRMDLEIVLLDEKMELVALSQHICQVIHVDNKRAKKANL
;
A
#
# COMPACT_ATOMS: atom_id res chain seq x y z
N MET A 1 20.18 -7.88 19.40
CA MET A 1 19.75 -6.76 18.53
C MET A 1 18.29 -6.49 18.85
N SER A 2 18.00 -5.42 19.61
CA SER A 2 16.63 -5.06 19.98
C SER A 2 15.86 -4.73 18.70
N HIS A 3 15.03 -5.67 18.23
CA HIS A 3 14.04 -5.34 17.23
C HIS A 3 13.11 -4.34 17.92
N SER A 4 13.05 -3.12 17.42
CA SER A 4 12.13 -2.12 17.96
C SER A 4 10.74 -2.75 18.03
N SER A 5 10.22 -2.92 19.25
CA SER A 5 8.88 -3.46 19.49
C SER A 5 7.77 -2.45 19.18
N ARG A 6 8.14 -1.26 18.71
CA ARG A 6 7.23 -0.15 18.42
C ARG A 6 6.74 -0.21 16.97
N GLN A 7 5.44 -0.02 16.79
CA GLN A 7 4.85 0.28 15.48
C GLN A 7 5.25 1.71 15.10
N THR A 8 6.13 1.86 14.10
CA THR A 8 6.62 3.17 13.64
C THR A 8 5.55 3.83 12.79
N SER A 9 5.17 5.09 13.04
CA SER A 9 4.14 5.72 12.21
C SER A 9 4.60 5.88 10.75
N LEU A 10 3.66 5.87 9.80
CA LEU A 10 4.02 6.10 8.39
C LEU A 10 4.65 7.49 8.18
N ARG A 11 4.23 8.51 8.95
CA ARG A 11 4.83 9.84 8.94
C ARG A 11 6.31 9.80 9.35
N GLU A 12 6.63 9.09 10.43
CA GLU A 12 8.01 8.89 10.90
C GLU A 12 8.83 8.12 9.84
N ALA A 13 8.27 7.06 9.25
CA ALA A 13 8.93 6.26 8.21
C ALA A 13 9.14 7.00 6.87
N LEU A 14 8.49 8.14 6.68
CA LEU A 14 8.53 8.97 5.49
C LEU A 14 9.43 10.20 5.66
N GLU A 15 10.05 10.38 6.83
CA GLU A 15 10.99 11.47 7.05
C GLU A 15 12.15 11.42 6.04
N LEU A 16 12.41 12.55 5.39
CA LEU A 16 13.44 12.64 4.36
C LEU A 16 14.80 12.88 5.00
N HIS A 17 15.81 12.17 4.51
CA HIS A 17 17.20 12.36 4.88
C HIS A 17 18.04 12.73 3.64
N PRO A 18 18.07 14.01 3.23
CA PRO A 18 18.83 14.45 2.06
C PRO A 18 20.34 14.21 2.23
N LEU A 19 21.02 13.91 1.13
CA LEU A 19 22.47 13.73 1.06
C LEU A 19 23.10 14.80 0.15
N GLU A 20 24.39 15.04 0.38
CA GLU A 20 25.23 15.82 -0.52
C GLU A 20 25.98 14.91 -1.51
N PRO A 21 26.08 15.27 -2.81
CA PRO A 21 25.51 16.46 -3.43
C PRO A 21 23.98 16.34 -3.65
N ALA A 22 23.31 17.51 -3.74
CA ALA A 22 21.87 17.63 -3.94
C ALA A 22 21.31 16.66 -5.02
N GLY A 23 20.18 16.03 -4.72
CA GLY A 23 19.53 15.04 -5.58
C GLY A 23 19.69 13.59 -5.19
N SER A 24 20.32 13.36 -4.02
CA SER A 24 20.37 12.06 -3.38
C SER A 24 19.73 12.10 -1.99
N TYR A 25 19.15 10.98 -1.57
CA TYR A 25 18.52 10.82 -0.25
C TYR A 25 18.91 9.48 0.34
N THR A 26 19.05 9.43 1.66
CA THR A 26 19.06 8.17 2.40
C THR A 26 17.64 7.68 2.57
N ILE A 27 17.41 6.42 2.23
CA ILE A 27 16.20 5.67 2.57
C ILE A 27 16.52 4.81 3.79
N GLU A 28 15.81 5.11 4.87
CA GLU A 28 15.75 4.29 6.08
C GLU A 28 14.34 3.76 6.24
N THR A 29 14.18 2.43 6.32
CA THR A 29 12.85 1.84 6.49
C THR A 29 12.81 1.00 7.75
N PRO A 30 11.80 1.19 8.63
CA PRO A 30 11.77 0.51 9.91
C PRO A 30 11.36 -0.96 9.75
N PRO A 31 11.85 -1.88 10.59
CA PRO A 31 11.42 -3.28 10.58
C PRO A 31 9.91 -3.46 10.75
N SER A 32 9.22 -2.53 11.41
CA SER A 32 7.77 -2.52 11.62
C SER A 32 6.96 -2.41 10.32
N LEU A 33 7.58 -2.00 9.20
CA LEU A 33 6.95 -1.92 7.87
C LEU A 33 7.52 -2.97 6.88
N CYS A 34 8.09 -4.04 7.41
CA CYS A 34 8.57 -5.17 6.60
C CYS A 34 7.53 -6.28 6.50
N PHE A 35 7.29 -6.75 5.27
CA PHE A 35 6.75 -8.08 5.08
C PHE A 35 7.89 -9.09 5.30
N ALA A 36 7.77 -9.89 6.35
CA ALA A 36 8.84 -10.72 6.88
C ALA A 36 10.09 -9.89 7.21
N THR A 37 11.15 -10.06 6.42
CA THR A 37 12.44 -9.39 6.57
C THR A 37 12.70 -8.37 5.46
N VAL A 38 11.70 -8.09 4.62
CA VAL A 38 11.83 -7.25 3.43
C VAL A 38 10.87 -6.08 3.55
N THR A 39 11.37 -4.89 3.27
CA THR A 39 10.55 -3.68 3.24
C THR A 39 9.49 -3.80 2.13
N ILE A 40 8.24 -3.47 2.45
CA ILE A 40 7.16 -3.45 1.46
C ILE A 40 7.47 -2.40 0.36
N GLY A 41 7.25 -2.76 -0.90
CA GLY A 41 7.66 -1.94 -2.05
C GLY A 41 6.92 -0.60 -2.10
N GLY A 42 5.65 -0.61 -1.68
CA GLY A 42 4.81 0.57 -1.53
C GLY A 42 5.41 1.62 -0.58
N LEU A 43 6.04 1.22 0.53
CA LEU A 43 6.71 2.17 1.43
C LEU A 43 7.89 2.86 0.74
N VAL A 44 8.74 2.09 0.06
CA VAL A 44 9.88 2.66 -0.69
C VAL A 44 9.37 3.64 -1.75
N THR A 45 8.27 3.30 -2.41
CA THR A 45 7.63 4.15 -3.41
C THR A 45 7.00 5.42 -2.79
N SER A 46 6.45 5.33 -1.59
CA SER A 46 5.98 6.50 -0.82
C SER A 46 7.11 7.45 -0.45
N ILE A 47 8.28 6.93 -0.02
CA ILE A 47 9.47 7.76 0.24
C ILE A 47 9.95 8.44 -1.05
N VAL A 48 9.97 7.69 -2.17
CA VAL A 48 10.31 8.22 -3.50
C VAL A 48 9.37 9.36 -3.90
N HIS A 49 8.06 9.21 -3.69
CA HIS A 49 7.08 10.26 -3.96
C HIS A 49 7.44 11.55 -3.22
N GLN A 50 7.63 11.47 -1.90
CA GLN A 50 7.92 12.65 -1.09
C GLN A 50 9.27 13.29 -1.46
N ALA A 51 10.30 12.47 -1.68
CA ALA A 51 11.63 12.95 -2.07
C ALA A 51 11.64 13.62 -3.45
N ALA A 52 10.79 13.18 -4.38
CA ALA A 52 10.69 13.79 -5.72
C ALA A 52 10.19 15.24 -5.66
N ALA A 53 9.21 15.52 -4.81
CA ALA A 53 8.69 16.87 -4.61
C ALA A 53 9.76 17.78 -3.98
N ASP A 54 10.46 17.30 -2.96
CA ASP A 54 11.58 18.00 -2.33
C ASP A 54 12.71 18.27 -3.34
N PHE A 55 13.13 17.24 -4.08
CA PHE A 55 14.18 17.34 -5.10
C PHE A 55 13.89 18.42 -6.12
N LEU A 56 12.71 18.37 -6.74
CA LEU A 56 12.34 19.33 -7.77
C LEU A 56 12.22 20.75 -7.24
N SER A 57 11.78 20.93 -5.99
CA SER A 57 11.71 22.25 -5.37
C SER A 57 13.09 22.90 -5.21
N LYS A 58 14.12 22.09 -4.98
CA LYS A 58 15.51 22.53 -4.80
C LYS A 58 16.28 22.64 -6.12
N SER A 59 16.04 21.74 -7.07
CA SER A 59 16.76 21.71 -8.34
C SER A 59 16.28 22.73 -9.36
N VAL A 60 15.01 23.16 -9.28
CA VAL A 60 14.43 24.10 -10.24
C VAL A 60 13.60 25.13 -9.47
N SER A 61 14.20 26.29 -9.18
CA SER A 61 13.63 27.33 -8.31
C SER A 61 12.27 27.88 -8.79
N THR A 62 12.01 27.87 -10.10
CA THR A 62 10.76 28.36 -10.71
C THR A 62 9.75 27.25 -10.99
N ASN A 63 9.99 26.02 -10.53
CA ASN A 63 9.16 24.88 -10.91
C ASN A 63 7.74 24.97 -10.33
N ALA A 64 6.73 24.91 -11.19
CA ALA A 64 5.33 24.85 -10.79
C ALA A 64 4.86 23.41 -10.51
N HIS A 65 5.60 22.38 -10.97
CA HIS A 65 5.20 20.99 -10.84
C HIS A 65 5.48 20.45 -9.43
N ARG A 66 4.50 20.62 -8.54
CA ARG A 66 4.58 20.24 -7.13
C ARG A 66 3.93 18.89 -6.81
N HIS A 67 3.15 18.35 -7.74
CA HIS A 67 2.29 17.19 -7.49
C HIS A 67 2.71 15.99 -8.33
N VAL A 68 2.77 14.82 -7.71
CA VAL A 68 2.98 13.55 -8.43
C VAL A 68 1.71 13.19 -9.21
N MET A 69 1.84 13.00 -10.51
CA MET A 69 0.76 12.52 -11.38
C MET A 69 0.82 11.01 -11.56
N CYS A 70 2.03 10.45 -11.70
CA CYS A 70 2.22 9.03 -11.91
C CYS A 70 3.61 8.57 -11.44
N VAL A 71 3.69 7.37 -10.91
CA VAL A 71 4.93 6.68 -10.55
C VAL A 71 4.94 5.30 -11.19
N TYR A 72 5.98 5.01 -11.97
CA TYR A 72 6.31 3.66 -12.41
C TYR A 72 7.57 3.18 -11.68
N THR A 73 7.52 2.00 -11.07
CA THR A 73 8.68 1.38 -10.43
C THR A 73 8.86 -0.06 -10.88
N GLN A 74 10.11 -0.43 -11.15
CA GLN A 74 10.56 -1.79 -11.38
C GLN A 74 11.37 -2.24 -10.16
N PHE A 75 10.97 -3.36 -9.56
CA PHE A 75 11.68 -3.99 -8.45
C PHE A 75 12.65 -5.03 -9.01
N PHE A 76 13.94 -4.81 -8.78
CA PHE A 76 15.00 -5.76 -9.17
C PHE A 76 15.40 -6.64 -7.99
N ARG A 77 15.41 -6.07 -6.78
CA ARG A 77 15.84 -6.75 -5.55
C ARG A 77 15.05 -6.25 -4.35
N PRO A 78 14.89 -7.09 -3.31
CA PRO A 78 14.35 -6.67 -2.03
C PRO A 78 15.16 -5.51 -1.42
N THR A 79 14.48 -4.45 -1.00
CA THR A 79 15.06 -3.46 -0.08
C THR A 79 14.97 -4.00 1.34
N LEU A 80 16.09 -3.95 2.07
CA LEU A 80 16.18 -4.43 3.45
C LEU A 80 16.02 -3.26 4.43
N PRO A 81 15.42 -3.49 5.62
CA PRO A 81 15.21 -2.44 6.60
C PRO A 81 16.50 -1.98 7.31
N SER A 82 16.37 -0.86 8.03
CA SER A 82 17.38 -0.35 8.95
C SER A 82 17.91 -1.46 9.89
N PRO A 83 19.22 -1.48 10.19
CA PRO A 83 20.22 -0.42 9.94
C PRO A 83 20.79 -0.41 8.51
N LYS A 84 20.31 -1.26 7.59
CA LYS A 84 20.75 -1.22 6.20
C LYS A 84 20.07 -0.06 5.48
N GLN A 85 20.83 1.01 5.26
CA GLN A 85 20.37 2.17 4.49
C GLN A 85 20.44 1.88 2.99
N ALA A 86 19.52 2.47 2.23
CA ALA A 86 19.61 2.53 0.77
C ALA A 86 19.78 4.00 0.34
N THR A 87 20.32 4.22 -0.85
CA THR A 87 20.44 5.56 -1.45
C THR A 87 19.45 5.69 -2.59
N LEU A 88 18.61 6.72 -2.53
CA LEU A 88 17.75 7.17 -3.61
C LEU A 88 18.46 8.27 -4.40
N LYS A 89 18.43 8.19 -5.72
CA LYS A 89 18.95 9.22 -6.63
C LYS A 89 17.91 9.62 -7.65
N PHE A 90 17.84 10.90 -7.97
CA PHE A 90 17.04 11.42 -9.07
C PHE A 90 17.92 12.02 -10.17
N ARG A 91 17.41 11.93 -11.40
CA ARG A 91 17.84 12.80 -12.51
C ARG A 91 16.60 13.28 -13.25
N ILE A 92 16.63 14.53 -13.70
CA ILE A 92 15.57 15.05 -14.58
C ILE A 92 15.71 14.35 -15.93
N ALA A 93 14.70 13.56 -16.31
CA ALA A 93 14.67 12.86 -17.59
C ALA A 93 14.09 13.74 -18.70
N SER A 94 13.07 14.53 -18.38
CA SER A 94 12.50 15.53 -19.27
C SER A 94 11.78 16.62 -18.47
N SER A 95 11.67 17.81 -19.05
CA SER A 95 10.88 18.89 -18.48
C SER A 95 10.16 19.64 -19.59
N SER A 96 8.89 19.95 -19.37
CA SER A 96 8.01 20.66 -20.29
C SER A 96 7.22 21.74 -19.55
N LYS A 97 6.30 22.42 -20.23
CA LYS A 97 5.40 23.39 -19.58
C LYS A 97 4.34 22.71 -18.67
N THR A 98 3.99 21.46 -18.94
CA THR A 98 2.87 20.76 -18.29
C THR A 98 3.33 19.73 -17.27
N SER A 99 4.54 19.21 -17.43
CA SER A 99 5.07 18.17 -16.55
C SER A 99 6.59 18.10 -16.57
N THR A 100 7.15 17.51 -15.51
CA THR A 100 8.55 17.14 -15.40
C THR A 100 8.64 15.66 -15.05
N ALA A 101 9.38 14.89 -15.84
CA ALA A 101 9.64 13.48 -15.54
C ALA A 101 11.02 13.32 -14.91
N LEU A 102 11.09 12.60 -13.80
CA LEU A 102 12.32 12.23 -13.14
C LEU A 102 12.56 10.74 -13.34
N HIS A 103 13.79 10.37 -13.65
CA HIS A 103 14.26 9.00 -13.47
C HIS A 103 14.76 8.84 -12.04
N LEU A 104 14.47 7.69 -11.45
CA LEU A 104 14.80 7.38 -10.07
C LEU A 104 15.51 6.03 -9.95
N GLU A 105 16.44 5.94 -9.01
CA GLU A 105 17.15 4.70 -8.67
C GLU A 105 17.30 4.59 -7.15
N VAL A 106 16.99 3.40 -6.61
CA VAL A 106 17.28 3.03 -5.23
C VAL A 106 18.36 1.96 -5.25
N ILE A 107 19.48 2.25 -4.59
CA ILE A 107 20.66 1.40 -4.54
C ILE A 107 20.91 1.01 -3.08
N GLN A 108 21.11 -0.28 -2.81
CA GLN A 108 21.47 -0.78 -1.48
C GLN A 108 22.62 -1.78 -1.61
N ASN A 109 23.69 -1.57 -0.84
CA ASN A 109 24.93 -2.38 -0.92
C ASN A 109 25.45 -2.50 -2.36
N ASP A 110 25.57 -1.35 -3.04
CA ASP A 110 26.02 -1.23 -4.45
C ASP A 110 25.19 -2.00 -5.48
N LYS A 111 23.99 -2.45 -5.09
CA LYS A 111 23.07 -3.17 -5.97
C LYS A 111 21.82 -2.33 -6.21
N LEU A 112 21.43 -2.23 -7.47
CA LEU A 112 20.16 -1.62 -7.86
C LEU A 112 19.00 -2.46 -7.29
N CYS A 113 18.19 -1.87 -6.41
CA CYS A 113 17.00 -2.51 -5.84
C CYS A 113 15.74 -2.11 -6.60
N LEU A 114 15.61 -0.83 -6.95
CA LEU A 114 14.45 -0.27 -7.62
C LEU A 114 14.90 0.79 -8.62
N ALA A 115 14.30 0.83 -9.81
CA ALA A 115 14.43 1.97 -10.71
C ALA A 115 13.10 2.27 -11.38
N GLY A 116 12.95 3.47 -11.93
CA GLY A 116 11.71 3.83 -12.62
C GLY A 116 11.63 5.31 -12.95
N TYR A 117 10.40 5.76 -13.12
CA TYR A 117 10.11 7.15 -13.47
C TYR A 117 8.96 7.69 -12.63
N ILE A 118 9.08 8.94 -12.23
CA ILE A 118 8.01 9.70 -11.59
C ILE A 118 7.71 10.94 -12.43
N THR A 119 6.44 11.17 -12.71
CA THR A 119 5.97 12.34 -13.45
C THR A 119 5.31 13.31 -12.51
N MET A 120 5.82 14.53 -12.49
CA MET A 120 5.38 15.64 -11.67
C MET A 120 4.61 16.65 -12.54
N THR A 121 3.54 17.23 -12.02
CA THR A 121 2.71 18.25 -12.69
C THR A 121 2.15 19.25 -11.68
N ASP A 122 1.38 20.22 -12.14
CA ASP A 122 0.52 21.06 -11.30
C ASP A 122 -0.94 20.61 -11.42
N MET A 123 -1.38 19.76 -10.48
CA MET A 123 -2.78 19.31 -10.40
C MET A 123 -3.72 20.36 -9.79
N ALA A 124 -3.22 21.50 -9.33
CA ALA A 124 -4.01 22.54 -8.68
C ALA A 124 -4.26 23.77 -9.57
N THR A 125 -3.82 23.75 -10.84
CA THR A 125 -4.01 24.88 -11.76
C THR A 125 -5.49 25.13 -12.04
N PRO A 126 -6.02 26.35 -11.78
CA PRO A 126 -7.41 26.68 -12.10
C PRO A 126 -7.72 26.63 -13.61
N GLY A 127 -8.98 26.33 -13.95
CA GLY A 127 -9.45 26.37 -15.35
C GLY A 127 -9.02 25.19 -16.22
N GLN A 128 -8.46 24.13 -15.63
CA GLN A 128 -8.20 22.87 -16.34
C GLN A 128 -9.52 22.18 -16.75
N LEU A 129 -9.48 21.44 -17.86
CA LEU A 129 -10.62 20.68 -18.37
C LEU A 129 -11.00 19.56 -17.41
N SER A 130 -12.28 19.50 -17.03
CA SER A 130 -12.83 18.40 -16.26
C SER A 130 -14.18 17.97 -16.86
N VAL A 131 -14.33 16.67 -17.08
CA VAL A 131 -15.55 16.06 -17.64
C VAL A 131 -15.89 14.83 -16.81
N GLN A 132 -17.14 14.79 -16.31
CA GLN A 132 -17.67 13.61 -15.66
C GLN A 132 -18.02 12.56 -16.72
N THR A 133 -17.27 11.46 -16.75
CA THR A 133 -17.45 10.40 -17.77
C THR A 133 -18.64 9.50 -17.50
N GLY A 134 -19.23 9.58 -16.30
CA GLY A 134 -20.28 8.65 -15.83
C GLY A 134 -19.76 7.26 -15.48
N TRP A 135 -18.44 7.03 -15.51
CA TRP A 135 -17.85 5.76 -15.13
C TRP A 135 -18.15 5.41 -13.67
N GLN A 136 -18.46 4.13 -13.43
CA GLN A 136 -18.69 3.58 -12.09
C GLN A 136 -18.13 2.16 -12.04
N LEU A 137 -17.78 1.71 -10.83
CA LEU A 137 -17.40 0.32 -10.58
C LEU A 137 -18.51 -0.64 -11.00
N THR A 138 -18.13 -1.68 -11.72
CA THR A 138 -19.01 -2.79 -12.11
C THR A 138 -18.40 -4.12 -11.66
N PRO A 139 -19.10 -4.92 -10.84
CA PRO A 139 -20.40 -4.62 -10.21
C PRO A 139 -20.26 -3.49 -9.18
N ARG A 140 -21.38 -2.84 -8.83
CA ARG A 140 -21.37 -1.81 -7.79
C ARG A 140 -21.05 -2.43 -6.43
N PRO A 141 -20.23 -1.78 -5.59
CA PRO A 141 -20.02 -2.23 -4.21
C PRO A 141 -21.32 -2.25 -3.41
N PRO A 142 -21.41 -3.05 -2.33
CA PRO A 142 -22.55 -3.01 -1.43
C PRO A 142 -22.78 -1.61 -0.84
N PRO A 143 -24.02 -1.26 -0.45
CA PRO A 143 -24.30 -0.01 0.24
C PRO A 143 -23.46 0.15 1.51
N VAL A 144 -23.10 1.39 1.85
CA VAL A 144 -22.27 1.69 3.02
C VAL A 144 -22.80 2.94 3.75
N SER A 145 -22.65 2.93 5.07
CA SER A 145 -22.67 4.13 5.91
C SER A 145 -21.33 4.18 6.63
N LEU A 146 -20.52 5.21 6.38
CA LEU A 146 -19.19 5.33 7.00
C LEU A 146 -19.29 5.49 8.52
N ASP A 147 -20.27 6.25 9.01
CA ASP A 147 -20.59 6.34 10.43
C ASP A 147 -21.00 4.95 10.99
N GLY A 148 -21.72 4.17 10.18
CA GLY A 148 -22.06 2.79 10.51
C GLY A 148 -20.88 1.81 10.51
N LEU A 149 -19.84 2.07 9.71
CA LEU A 149 -18.57 1.33 9.80
C LEU A 149 -17.80 1.73 11.06
N GLU A 150 -17.72 3.04 11.34
CA GLU A 150 -17.03 3.60 12.50
C GLU A 150 -17.61 3.06 13.82
N ALA A 151 -18.94 3.04 13.92
CA ALA A 151 -19.66 2.56 15.09
C ALA A 151 -19.83 1.03 15.12
N ASP A 152 -19.26 0.29 14.16
CA ASP A 152 -19.49 -1.16 13.95
C ASP A 152 -20.98 -1.55 13.91
N ALA A 153 -21.87 -0.64 13.48
CA ALA A 153 -23.32 -0.83 13.49
C ALA A 153 -23.84 -1.64 12.28
N THR A 154 -23.03 -1.79 11.22
CA THR A 154 -23.44 -2.51 10.01
C THR A 154 -23.33 -4.04 10.16
N SER A 155 -24.19 -4.76 9.42
CA SER A 155 -24.09 -6.21 9.19
C SER A 155 -23.57 -6.55 7.78
N ILE A 156 -23.45 -5.57 6.89
CA ILE A 156 -23.01 -5.76 5.50
C ILE A 156 -21.50 -5.87 5.42
N TRP A 157 -20.78 -5.14 6.28
CA TRP A 157 -19.32 -5.07 6.26
C TRP A 157 -18.75 -5.59 7.58
N SER A 158 -17.64 -6.34 7.50
CA SER A 158 -16.85 -6.80 8.64
C SER A 158 -15.54 -6.00 8.71
N GLY A 159 -15.31 -5.32 9.83
CA GLY A 159 -14.09 -4.55 10.09
C GLY A 159 -13.03 -5.42 10.76
N TYR A 160 -11.88 -5.57 10.11
CA TYR A 160 -10.73 -6.34 10.59
C TYR A 160 -9.45 -5.49 10.55
N LEU A 161 -8.75 -5.45 11.69
CA LEU A 161 -7.40 -4.90 11.80
C LEU A 161 -6.45 -6.01 12.23
N THR A 162 -5.37 -6.22 11.48
CA THR A 162 -4.35 -7.18 11.90
C THR A 162 -3.66 -6.67 13.17
N PRO A 163 -3.59 -7.44 14.27
CA PRO A 163 -2.85 -7.04 15.46
C PRO A 163 -1.38 -6.76 15.12
N PHE A 164 -0.82 -5.68 15.65
CA PHE A 164 0.61 -5.43 15.48
C PHE A 164 1.42 -6.35 16.40
N ASP A 165 2.24 -7.21 15.80
CA ASP A 165 3.21 -8.04 16.49
C ASP A 165 4.58 -7.93 15.78
N PRO A 166 5.66 -7.50 16.45
CA PRO A 166 6.99 -7.43 15.83
C PRO A 166 7.48 -8.76 15.25
N SER A 167 7.00 -9.89 15.77
CA SER A 167 7.33 -11.24 15.32
C SER A 167 6.58 -11.66 14.04
N THR A 168 5.48 -10.97 13.68
CA THR A 168 4.68 -11.37 12.51
C THR A 168 5.38 -11.15 11.19
N TYR A 169 5.09 -12.01 10.21
CA TYR A 169 5.50 -11.79 8.82
C TYR A 169 4.68 -10.66 8.15
N ARG A 170 3.53 -10.29 8.70
CA ARG A 170 2.53 -9.40 8.09
C ARG A 170 2.41 -8.06 8.82
N LYS A 171 3.52 -7.53 9.33
CA LYS A 171 3.54 -6.25 10.05
C LYS A 171 2.85 -5.11 9.27
N PRO A 172 3.06 -4.94 7.95
CA PRO A 172 2.41 -3.87 7.18
C PRO A 172 0.87 -3.91 7.23
N GLN A 173 0.26 -5.10 7.32
CA GLN A 173 -1.20 -5.25 7.39
C GLN A 173 -1.82 -4.69 8.69
N SER A 174 -1.00 -4.41 9.71
CA SER A 174 -1.46 -3.73 10.93
C SER A 174 -1.61 -2.20 10.77
N TYR A 175 -1.24 -1.65 9.61
CA TYR A 175 -1.37 -0.22 9.32
C TYR A 175 -2.67 0.11 8.59
N VAL A 176 -3.44 -0.90 8.18
CA VAL A 176 -4.69 -0.71 7.45
C VAL A 176 -5.77 -1.49 8.19
N LYS A 177 -6.80 -0.80 8.66
CA LYS A 177 -8.04 -1.46 9.08
C LYS A 177 -8.92 -1.59 7.84
N TYR A 178 -9.25 -2.83 7.50
CA TYR A 178 -10.05 -3.17 6.33
C TYR A 178 -11.48 -3.42 6.75
N TYR A 179 -12.43 -2.96 5.95
CA TYR A 179 -13.83 -3.36 6.04
C TYR A 179 -14.20 -4.04 4.73
N VAL A 180 -14.51 -5.32 4.80
CA VAL A 180 -14.87 -6.15 3.63
C VAL A 180 -16.33 -6.61 3.73
N PRO A 181 -17.03 -6.85 2.61
CA PRO A 181 -18.38 -7.38 2.65
C PRO A 181 -18.43 -8.73 3.39
N VAL A 182 -19.39 -8.92 4.31
CA VAL A 182 -19.60 -10.20 4.99
C VAL A 182 -19.95 -11.28 3.98
N GLU A 183 -20.88 -10.96 3.08
CA GLU A 183 -21.22 -11.82 1.95
C GLU A 183 -20.41 -11.45 0.72
N ARG A 184 -19.66 -12.41 0.19
CA ARG A 184 -18.87 -12.23 -1.04
C ARG A 184 -19.65 -12.68 -2.26
N THR A 185 -19.74 -11.81 -3.27
CA THR A 185 -20.46 -12.10 -4.52
C THR A 185 -19.58 -12.63 -5.66
N ASN A 186 -18.24 -12.46 -5.57
CA ASN A 186 -17.29 -12.92 -6.59
C ASN A 186 -15.89 -13.19 -6.00
N LYS A 187 -15.09 -14.05 -6.66
CA LYS A 187 -13.70 -14.38 -6.30
C LYS A 187 -12.63 -13.53 -7.03
N HIS A 188 -12.98 -12.82 -8.10
CA HIS A 188 -12.04 -12.13 -8.99
C HIS A 188 -11.69 -10.69 -8.59
N TYR A 189 -12.41 -10.13 -7.62
CA TYR A 189 -12.10 -8.84 -7.00
C TYR A 189 -12.39 -8.87 -5.50
N ILE A 190 -11.78 -7.95 -4.76
CA ILE A 190 -12.11 -7.67 -3.36
C ILE A 190 -12.46 -6.19 -3.24
N ASP A 191 -13.63 -5.92 -2.67
CA ASP A 191 -14.02 -4.59 -2.23
C ASP A 191 -13.61 -4.38 -0.77
N GLN A 192 -12.95 -3.28 -0.49
CA GLN A 192 -12.57 -2.92 0.88
C GLN A 192 -12.66 -1.41 1.11
N TRP A 193 -13.39 -1.01 2.14
CA TRP A 193 -13.19 0.30 2.75
C TRP A 193 -11.98 0.22 3.67
N VAL A 194 -11.15 1.26 3.69
CA VAL A 194 -9.90 1.29 4.46
C VAL A 194 -9.76 2.57 5.26
N THR A 195 -9.30 2.42 6.51
CA THR A 195 -8.91 3.50 7.40
C THR A 195 -7.54 3.21 8.01
N PRO A 196 -6.76 4.24 8.39
CA PRO A 196 -5.50 4.02 9.10
C PRO A 196 -5.67 3.13 10.33
N GLY A 197 -4.80 2.13 10.44
CA GLY A 197 -4.77 1.16 11.54
C GLY A 197 -3.67 1.39 12.58
N TRP A 198 -2.76 2.34 12.34
CA TRP A 198 -1.67 2.68 13.26
C TRP A 198 -2.03 3.90 14.12
N LYS A 199 -1.34 4.04 15.26
CA LYS A 199 -1.37 5.27 16.06
C LYS A 199 -0.33 6.25 15.53
N ASP A 200 -0.74 7.49 15.28
CA ASP A 200 0.16 8.59 14.94
C ASP A 200 0.21 9.59 16.08
N ASP A 201 1.10 9.34 17.04
CA ASP A 201 1.28 10.21 18.22
C ASP A 201 1.82 11.60 17.84
N CYS A 202 2.29 11.78 16.61
CA CYS A 202 2.79 13.05 16.09
C CYS A 202 1.68 13.92 15.46
N SER A 203 0.42 13.46 15.44
CA SER A 203 -0.71 14.14 14.81
C SER A 203 -1.86 14.35 15.80
N PRO A 204 -2.34 15.59 16.02
CA PRO A 204 -3.49 15.83 16.90
C PRO A 204 -4.78 15.22 16.36
N ASN A 205 -4.86 14.99 15.04
CA ASN A 205 -6.00 14.40 14.36
C ASN A 205 -5.88 12.87 14.21
N GLY A 206 -4.81 12.27 14.76
CA GLY A 206 -4.46 10.87 14.54
C GLY A 206 -3.93 10.60 13.13
N ALA A 207 -3.91 9.31 12.78
CA ALA A 207 -3.39 8.81 11.52
C ALA A 207 -4.36 9.10 10.35
N VAL A 208 -3.79 9.49 9.19
CA VAL A 208 -4.54 9.85 7.97
C VAL A 208 -3.84 9.32 6.72
N TRP A 209 -4.59 9.15 5.64
CA TRP A 209 -4.07 8.91 4.31
C TRP A 209 -3.68 10.22 3.63
N THR A 210 -2.44 10.28 3.13
CA THR A 210 -1.90 11.40 2.33
C THR A 210 -1.48 10.90 0.95
N ASN A 211 -1.22 11.83 0.01
CA ASN A 211 -0.95 11.49 -1.38
C ASN A 211 0.27 10.55 -1.54
N GLU A 212 1.32 10.77 -0.74
CA GLU A 212 2.52 9.94 -0.71
C GLU A 212 2.26 8.55 -0.11
N ILE A 213 1.36 8.43 0.88
CA ILE A 213 1.02 7.14 1.52
C ILE A 213 0.19 6.23 0.59
N ILE A 214 -0.43 6.76 -0.46
CA ILE A 214 -1.22 5.96 -1.42
C ILE A 214 -0.42 4.77 -1.96
N HIS A 215 0.88 4.93 -2.23
CA HIS A 215 1.71 3.84 -2.75
C HIS A 215 1.87 2.69 -1.76
N PHE A 216 2.04 2.99 -0.46
CA PHE A 216 1.99 2.00 0.61
C PHE A 216 0.63 1.30 0.65
N LEU A 217 -0.46 2.06 0.61
CA LEU A 217 -1.81 1.53 0.73
C LEU A 217 -2.16 0.54 -0.39
N VAL A 218 -1.87 0.89 -1.65
CA VAL A 218 -2.17 0.02 -2.80
C VAL A 218 -1.29 -1.24 -2.81
N ASP A 219 -0.03 -1.16 -2.38
CA ASP A 219 0.83 -2.36 -2.20
C ASP A 219 0.44 -3.19 -0.97
N ASN A 220 -0.38 -2.64 -0.08
CA ASN A 220 -0.90 -3.30 1.12
C ASN A 220 -2.38 -3.70 1.01
N SER A 221 -2.86 -4.00 -0.20
CA SER A 221 -4.21 -4.55 -0.39
C SER A 221 -4.33 -5.99 0.15
N LEU A 222 -5.56 -6.41 0.49
CA LEU A 222 -5.81 -7.78 0.95
C LEU A 222 -5.42 -8.82 -0.12
N PRO A 223 -4.84 -9.97 0.28
CA PRO A 223 -4.23 -10.91 -0.64
C PRO A 223 -5.28 -11.71 -1.42
N ILE A 224 -5.62 -11.22 -2.62
CA ILE A 224 -6.58 -11.86 -3.53
C ILE A 224 -6.14 -13.22 -4.09
N LEU A 225 -4.82 -13.48 -4.12
CA LEU A 225 -4.27 -14.74 -4.61
C LEU A 225 -4.84 -15.96 -3.87
N ASN A 226 -4.99 -15.87 -2.55
CA ASN A 226 -5.53 -16.95 -1.73
C ASN A 226 -6.96 -17.32 -2.15
N ILE A 227 -7.76 -16.31 -2.49
CA ILE A 227 -9.15 -16.48 -2.94
C ILE A 227 -9.20 -17.18 -4.30
N LEU A 228 -8.30 -16.81 -5.21
CA LEU A 228 -8.24 -17.38 -6.57
C LEU A 228 -7.79 -18.84 -6.57
N LEU A 229 -6.92 -19.21 -5.63
CA LEU A 229 -6.38 -20.56 -5.51
C LEU A 229 -7.23 -21.48 -4.60
N ASP A 230 -8.23 -20.92 -3.93
CA ASP A 230 -9.14 -21.67 -3.08
C ASP A 230 -10.13 -22.50 -3.91
N THR A 231 -9.75 -23.77 -4.12
CA THR A 231 -10.51 -24.77 -4.89
C THR A 231 -11.33 -25.71 -4.00
N ASP A 232 -10.92 -25.91 -2.75
CA ASP A 232 -11.52 -26.86 -1.81
C ASP A 232 -11.97 -26.24 -0.47
N GLY A 233 -11.97 -24.91 -0.37
CA GLY A 233 -12.38 -24.15 0.83
C GLY A 233 -11.29 -24.08 1.91
N LYS A 234 -10.17 -24.79 1.75
CA LYS A 234 -9.08 -24.79 2.75
C LYS A 234 -8.30 -23.48 2.78
N LEU A 235 -8.37 -22.71 1.69
CA LEU A 235 -7.55 -21.53 1.45
C LEU A 235 -8.35 -20.22 1.55
N ASP A 236 -9.56 -20.30 2.11
CA ASP A 236 -10.56 -19.23 2.14
C ASP A 236 -10.20 -18.07 3.07
N MET A 237 -9.17 -17.34 2.68
CA MET A 237 -8.61 -16.22 3.42
C MET A 237 -9.64 -15.13 3.69
N TYR A 238 -10.53 -14.93 2.71
CA TYR A 238 -11.56 -13.94 2.80
C TYR A 238 -12.51 -14.25 3.97
N ASN A 239 -13.04 -15.47 4.03
CA ASN A 239 -13.94 -15.86 5.11
C ASN A 239 -13.23 -15.88 6.47
N LYS A 240 -11.95 -16.25 6.52
CA LYS A 240 -11.16 -16.12 7.75
C LYS A 240 -11.05 -14.66 8.22
N ILE A 241 -10.80 -13.71 7.31
CA ILE A 241 -10.77 -12.26 7.60
C ILE A 241 -12.15 -11.79 8.07
N VAL A 242 -13.24 -12.22 7.42
CA VAL A 242 -14.60 -11.88 7.84
C VAL A 242 -14.87 -12.39 9.26
N THR A 243 -14.61 -13.67 9.53
CA THR A 243 -14.76 -14.28 10.86
C THR A 243 -13.93 -13.56 11.91
N ALA A 244 -12.66 -13.25 11.61
CA ALA A 244 -11.82 -12.51 12.53
C ALA A 244 -12.36 -11.11 12.83
N GLY A 245 -12.81 -10.37 11.80
CA GLY A 245 -13.43 -9.07 12.01
C GLY A 245 -14.72 -9.14 12.84
N LEU A 246 -15.53 -10.19 12.66
CA LEU A 246 -16.72 -10.43 13.48
C LEU A 246 -16.37 -10.76 14.94
N LEU A 247 -15.32 -11.54 15.18
CA LEU A 247 -14.80 -11.82 16.52
C LEU A 247 -14.25 -10.55 17.19
N GLN A 248 -13.51 -9.71 16.44
CA GLN A 248 -13.06 -8.41 16.95
C GLN A 248 -14.24 -7.51 17.30
N LYS A 249 -15.26 -7.45 16.44
CA LYS A 249 -16.51 -6.71 16.71
C LYS A 249 -17.21 -7.22 17.97
N GLN A 250 -17.32 -8.53 18.15
CA GLN A 250 -17.90 -9.14 19.34
C GLN A 250 -17.10 -8.74 20.60
N ALA A 251 -15.78 -8.86 20.57
CA ALA A 251 -14.91 -8.46 21.68
C ALA A 251 -15.12 -7.00 22.07
N ARG A 252 -15.17 -6.07 21.10
CA ARG A 252 -15.48 -4.66 21.35
C ARG A 252 -16.84 -4.47 22.02
N SER A 253 -17.88 -5.17 21.56
CA SER A 253 -19.23 -5.08 22.14
C SER A 253 -19.31 -5.59 23.58
N GLU A 254 -18.43 -6.51 23.95
CA GLU A 254 -18.30 -7.07 25.30
C GLU A 254 -17.33 -6.28 26.19
N GLY A 255 -16.74 -5.19 25.69
CA GLY A 255 -15.73 -4.38 26.40
C GLY A 255 -14.39 -5.10 26.59
N LYS A 256 -14.09 -6.10 25.75
CA LYS A 256 -12.84 -6.88 25.75
C LYS A 256 -11.83 -6.32 24.74
N ASP A 257 -10.57 -6.72 24.91
CA ASP A 257 -9.51 -6.45 23.92
C ASP A 257 -9.84 -7.13 22.59
N ASP A 258 -9.78 -6.35 21.51
CA ASP A 258 -10.12 -6.73 20.15
C ASP A 258 -8.88 -6.94 19.26
N GLN A 259 -7.66 -6.91 19.84
CA GLN A 259 -6.42 -7.28 19.16
C GLN A 259 -6.30 -8.79 18.95
N LEU A 260 -7.31 -9.36 18.28
CA LEU A 260 -7.46 -10.78 18.02
C LEU A 260 -7.05 -11.07 16.58
N TRP A 261 -6.23 -12.10 16.39
CA TRP A 261 -5.93 -12.59 15.04
C TRP A 261 -7.15 -13.25 14.41
N GLY A 262 -7.99 -13.92 15.19
CA GLY A 262 -9.06 -14.82 14.70
C GLY A 262 -8.53 -16.22 14.38
N GLU A 263 -9.44 -17.19 14.28
CA GLU A 263 -9.09 -18.59 14.01
C GLU A 263 -8.44 -18.74 12.61
N GLY A 264 -7.28 -19.38 12.52
CA GLY A 264 -6.65 -19.68 11.24
C GLY A 264 -5.90 -18.50 10.59
N LEU A 265 -5.76 -17.36 11.27
CA LEU A 265 -5.08 -16.14 10.79
C LEU A 265 -3.75 -15.86 11.51
N THR A 266 -3.21 -16.84 12.23
CA THR A 266 -1.86 -16.74 12.82
C THR A 266 -0.77 -16.77 11.75
N ASP A 267 0.44 -16.33 12.09
CA ASP A 267 1.57 -16.28 11.13
C ASP A 267 1.90 -17.59 10.44
N SER A 268 1.81 -18.71 11.15
CA SER A 268 2.11 -20.04 10.63
C SER A 268 1.04 -20.53 9.66
N GLU A 269 -0.22 -20.19 9.90
CA GLU A 269 -1.37 -20.63 9.10
C GLU A 269 -1.58 -19.80 7.84
N LEU A 270 -0.87 -18.68 7.73
CA LEU A 270 -0.89 -17.75 6.61
C LEU A 270 0.33 -17.82 5.72
N LEU A 271 1.29 -18.68 6.05
CA LEU A 271 2.31 -19.15 5.12
C LEU A 271 1.65 -20.05 4.08
N PHE A 272 0.90 -19.39 3.21
CA PHE A 272 0.37 -19.95 2.00
C PHE A 272 1.53 -20.50 1.16
N PRO A 273 1.38 -21.67 0.51
CA PRO A 273 2.47 -22.24 -0.27
C PRO A 273 2.93 -21.31 -1.39
N TRP A 274 2.14 -20.29 -1.75
CA TRP A 274 2.47 -19.30 -2.76
C TRP A 274 2.59 -17.90 -2.17
N ILE A 275 3.45 -17.08 -2.76
CA ILE A 275 3.54 -15.66 -2.43
C ILE A 275 3.48 -14.83 -3.70
N ILE A 276 2.92 -13.64 -3.58
CA ILE A 276 2.97 -12.61 -4.61
C ILE A 276 4.33 -11.91 -4.48
N SER A 277 5.09 -11.90 -5.57
CA SER A 277 6.29 -11.08 -5.72
C SER A 277 6.00 -10.01 -6.75
N THR A 278 5.82 -8.77 -6.31
CA THR A 278 5.65 -7.63 -7.20
C THR A 278 6.93 -7.38 -7.99
N VAL A 279 6.83 -7.37 -9.31
CA VAL A 279 7.91 -7.13 -10.27
C VAL A 279 7.96 -5.66 -10.64
N SER A 280 6.80 -5.06 -10.89
CA SER A 280 6.67 -3.61 -11.12
C SER A 280 5.31 -3.10 -10.68
N THR A 281 5.24 -1.82 -10.39
CA THR A 281 4.00 -1.08 -10.16
C THR A 281 3.93 0.14 -11.07
N SER A 282 2.72 0.51 -11.47
CA SER A 282 2.39 1.80 -12.06
C SER A 282 1.21 2.38 -11.31
N THR A 283 1.39 3.51 -10.63
CA THR A 283 0.32 4.20 -9.89
C THR A 283 0.10 5.57 -10.49
N GLU A 284 -1.14 5.86 -10.88
CA GLU A 284 -1.59 7.15 -11.41
C GLU A 284 -2.51 7.84 -10.40
N LEU A 285 -2.16 9.07 -10.00
CA LEU A 285 -3.02 9.92 -9.19
C LEU A 285 -3.92 10.74 -10.11
N LYS A 286 -5.23 10.59 -9.94
CA LYS A 286 -6.26 11.33 -10.68
C LYS A 286 -6.77 12.53 -9.91
N ARG A 287 -6.60 12.53 -8.59
CA ARG A 287 -7.03 13.58 -7.68
C ARG A 287 -6.09 13.64 -6.48
N LEU A 288 -5.86 14.84 -5.98
CA LEU A 288 -5.17 15.06 -4.72
C LEU A 288 -6.12 14.80 -3.55
N LEU A 289 -5.64 14.06 -2.56
CA LEU A 289 -6.28 14.02 -1.24
C LEU A 289 -6.22 15.42 -0.59
N PRO A 290 -7.13 15.72 0.36
CA PRO A 290 -7.05 16.94 1.17
C PRO A 290 -5.66 17.11 1.81
N LYS A 291 -5.24 18.35 2.05
CA LYS A 291 -3.89 18.63 2.58
C LYS A 291 -3.71 18.07 4.00
N GLU A 292 -4.78 18.07 4.77
CA GLU A 292 -4.91 17.49 6.09
C GLU A 292 -4.97 15.95 6.08
N GLY A 293 -5.01 15.34 4.89
CA GLY A 293 -5.23 13.91 4.69
C GLY A 293 -6.72 13.53 4.78
N CYS A 294 -7.00 12.25 4.60
CA CYS A 294 -8.35 11.71 4.76
C CYS A 294 -8.33 10.40 5.55
N LYS A 295 -9.46 10.07 6.18
CA LYS A 295 -9.59 8.84 6.95
C LYS A 295 -10.04 7.66 6.09
N TRP A 296 -11.03 7.90 5.24
CA TRP A 296 -11.71 6.85 4.48
C TRP A 296 -11.31 6.86 3.03
N LEU A 297 -10.93 5.70 2.52
CA LEU A 297 -10.83 5.42 1.10
C LEU A 297 -11.53 4.09 0.81
N PHE A 298 -12.03 3.96 -0.40
CA PHE A 298 -12.50 2.68 -0.92
C PHE A 298 -11.49 2.14 -1.92
N MET A 299 -11.19 0.85 -1.83
CA MET A 299 -10.26 0.16 -2.71
C MET A 299 -10.92 -1.08 -3.30
N ARG A 300 -10.84 -1.24 -4.62
CA ARG A 300 -11.11 -2.51 -5.30
C ARG A 300 -9.82 -3.04 -5.90
N ASN A 301 -9.38 -4.22 -5.48
CA ASN A 301 -8.33 -4.95 -6.17
C ASN A 301 -8.91 -6.09 -7.01
N THR A 302 -8.47 -6.21 -8.26
CA THR A 302 -8.97 -7.15 -9.28
C THR A 302 -7.81 -7.89 -9.91
N VAL A 303 -7.99 -9.19 -10.18
CA VAL A 303 -7.06 -9.98 -11.00
C VAL A 303 -7.78 -10.40 -12.26
N LYS A 304 -7.23 -10.03 -13.44
CA LYS A 304 -7.81 -10.44 -14.72
C LYS A 304 -7.30 -11.82 -15.17
N THR A 305 -6.03 -12.12 -14.91
CA THR A 305 -5.41 -13.38 -15.26
C THR A 305 -4.29 -13.78 -14.31
N LEU A 306 -4.24 -15.09 -14.03
CA LEU A 306 -3.10 -15.75 -13.42
C LEU A 306 -2.73 -16.93 -14.33
N THR A 307 -1.66 -16.77 -15.11
CA THR A 307 -1.26 -17.76 -16.11
C THR A 307 0.25 -17.97 -16.08
N HIS A 308 0.69 -19.23 -15.92
CA HIS A 308 2.11 -19.59 -15.80
C HIS A 308 2.86 -18.74 -14.75
N SER A 309 2.31 -18.65 -13.54
CA SER A 309 2.84 -17.85 -12.43
C SER A 309 2.96 -16.34 -12.69
N ARG A 310 2.41 -15.81 -13.78
CA ARG A 310 2.30 -14.37 -14.04
C ARG A 310 0.89 -13.92 -13.70
N MET A 311 0.80 -12.93 -12.82
CA MET A 311 -0.46 -12.38 -12.33
C MET A 311 -0.46 -10.88 -12.57
N ASP A 312 -1.57 -10.33 -13.05
CA ASP A 312 -1.84 -8.91 -12.93
C ASP A 312 -2.59 -8.61 -11.63
N LEU A 313 -2.40 -7.42 -11.08
CA LEU A 313 -3.21 -6.91 -9.99
C LEU A 313 -3.56 -5.45 -10.30
N GLU A 314 -4.84 -5.22 -10.61
CA GLU A 314 -5.38 -3.88 -10.78
C GLU A 314 -5.97 -3.41 -9.46
N ILE A 315 -5.75 -2.15 -9.12
CA ILE A 315 -6.27 -1.52 -7.91
C ILE A 315 -6.89 -0.19 -8.29
N VAL A 316 -8.16 -0.03 -7.94
CA VAL A 316 -8.90 1.23 -8.09
C VAL A 316 -9.13 1.80 -6.70
N LEU A 317 -8.69 3.04 -6.49
CA LEU A 317 -8.82 3.76 -5.22
C LEU A 317 -9.76 4.95 -5.39
N LEU A 318 -10.75 5.05 -4.52
CA LEU A 318 -11.85 6.01 -4.57
C LEU A 318 -11.97 6.71 -3.21
N ASP A 319 -12.47 7.94 -3.19
CA ASP A 319 -12.77 8.67 -1.95
C ASP A 319 -14.14 8.27 -1.35
N GLU A 320 -14.51 8.91 -0.24
CA GLU A 320 -15.80 8.69 0.45
C GLU A 320 -17.04 8.96 -0.43
N LYS A 321 -16.88 9.76 -1.50
CA LYS A 321 -17.94 10.07 -2.48
C LYS A 321 -17.92 9.13 -3.67
N MET A 322 -17.09 8.08 -3.61
CA MET A 322 -16.84 7.14 -4.70
C MET A 322 -16.27 7.81 -5.95
N GLU A 323 -15.51 8.89 -5.80
CA GLU A 323 -14.83 9.57 -6.90
C GLU A 323 -13.38 9.08 -7.02
N LEU A 324 -12.89 8.96 -8.26
CA LEU A 324 -11.60 8.31 -8.55
C LEU A 324 -10.42 9.11 -8.01
N VAL A 325 -9.64 8.50 -7.11
CA VAL A 325 -8.43 9.06 -6.51
C VAL A 325 -7.19 8.55 -7.23
N ALA A 326 -7.06 7.23 -7.38
CA ALA A 326 -5.90 6.63 -8.00
C ALA A 326 -6.22 5.31 -8.72
N LEU A 327 -5.39 5.00 -9.71
CA LEU A 327 -5.34 3.70 -10.37
C LEU A 327 -3.94 3.12 -10.15
N SER A 328 -3.83 1.85 -9.75
CA SER A 328 -2.55 1.15 -9.66
C SER A 328 -2.62 -0.17 -10.41
N GLN A 329 -1.58 -0.48 -11.19
CA GLN A 329 -1.42 -1.76 -11.86
C GLN A 329 -0.10 -2.38 -11.43
N HIS A 330 -0.15 -3.60 -10.91
CA HIS A 330 1.03 -4.35 -10.51
C HIS A 330 1.23 -5.53 -11.47
N ILE A 331 2.49 -5.75 -11.85
CA ILE A 331 2.92 -6.98 -12.51
C ILE A 331 3.51 -7.88 -11.42
N CYS A 332 2.96 -9.07 -11.26
CA CYS A 332 3.32 -9.96 -10.18
C CYS A 332 3.79 -11.32 -10.68
N GLN A 333 4.76 -11.91 -9.97
CA GLN A 333 5.09 -13.33 -10.06
C GLN A 333 4.54 -14.07 -8.85
N VAL A 334 3.88 -15.20 -9.09
CA VAL A 334 3.40 -16.11 -8.05
C VAL A 334 4.40 -17.24 -7.85
N ILE A 335 5.02 -17.29 -6.68
CA ILE A 335 6.18 -18.14 -6.40
C ILE A 335 5.86 -19.07 -5.23
N HIS A 336 6.19 -20.36 -5.36
CA HIS A 336 6.09 -21.29 -4.24
C HIS A 336 7.12 -20.95 -3.15
N VAL A 337 6.73 -20.94 -1.87
CA VAL A 337 7.59 -20.56 -0.74
C VAL A 337 8.87 -21.41 -0.66
N ASP A 338 8.78 -22.70 -0.96
CA ASP A 338 9.95 -23.59 -0.94
C ASP A 338 10.98 -23.25 -2.03
N ASN A 339 10.52 -22.82 -3.21
CA ASN A 339 11.41 -22.39 -4.29
C ASN A 339 12.18 -21.12 -3.90
N LYS A 340 11.57 -20.25 -3.08
CA LYS A 340 12.23 -19.06 -2.54
C LYS A 340 13.25 -19.42 -1.45
N ARG A 341 12.99 -20.45 -0.66
CA ARG A 341 13.92 -20.96 0.38
C ARG A 341 15.12 -21.69 -0.24
N ALA A 342 14.91 -22.52 -1.25
CA ALA A 342 15.97 -23.28 -1.92
C ALA A 342 17.03 -22.38 -2.57
N LYS A 343 16.64 -21.22 -3.15
CA LYS A 343 17.60 -20.26 -3.72
C LYS A 343 18.54 -19.60 -2.69
N LYS A 344 18.16 -19.56 -1.41
CA LYS A 344 19.05 -19.05 -0.34
C LYS A 344 20.12 -20.06 0.09
N ALA A 345 19.97 -21.35 -0.21
CA ALA A 345 20.93 -22.38 0.19
C ALA A 345 22.08 -22.55 -0.83
N ASN A 346 21.91 -22.02 -2.05
CA ASN A 346 22.87 -22.15 -3.17
C ASN A 346 23.55 -20.82 -3.55
N LEU A 347 23.49 -19.82 -2.66
CA LEU A 347 24.21 -18.54 -2.70
C LEU A 347 24.95 -18.39 -1.37
#